data_AF-S8C2S7-F1
#
_entry.id   AF-S8C2S7-F1
#
_cell.length_a   1.000
_cell.length_b   1.000
_cell.length_c   1.000
_cell.angle_alpha   90.00
_cell.angle_beta   90.00
_cell.angle_gamma   90.00
#
_symmetry.space_group_name_H-M   'P 1'
#
loop_
_entity.id
_entity.type
_entity.pdbx_description
1 polymer ?
#
loop_
_entity_poly.entity_id
_entity_poly.type
_entity_poly.pdbx_seq_one_letter_code
_entity_poly.pdbx_strand_id
1 'polypeptide(L)'
;VYVLTVLKGLKYRLAAGAKVPNVSIMVPVEKTQIQTSAGLKTVSIANRVSQAVAALLRRLGLSYIGNESYGKIRINGVTIRRWFQPKLESRFSEKTVNLNPSLTHLSSGISRQQLKIRTSYLSL
;
A
#
# COMPACT_ATOMS: atom_id res chain seq x y z
N VAL A 1 -0.71 2.49 -23.93
CA VAL A 1 -1.68 2.23 -22.83
C VAL A 1 -1.08 2.75 -21.53
N TYR A 2 -1.75 3.70 -20.87
CA TYR A 2 -1.24 4.35 -19.67
C TYR A 2 -1.54 3.54 -18.40
N VAL A 3 -0.59 3.46 -17.46
CA VAL A 3 -0.71 2.69 -16.19
C VAL A 3 -1.95 3.08 -15.38
N LEU A 4 -2.29 4.38 -15.37
CA LEU A 4 -3.47 4.90 -14.66
C LEU A 4 -4.79 4.39 -15.25
N THR A 5 -4.88 4.23 -16.57
CA THR A 5 -6.08 3.70 -17.24
C THR A 5 -6.31 2.24 -16.87
N VAL A 6 -5.22 1.46 -16.75
CA VAL A 6 -5.28 0.07 -16.29
C VAL A 6 -5.76 0.00 -14.83
N LEU A 7 -5.20 0.85 -13.95
CA LEU A 7 -5.66 0.94 -12.56
C LEU A 7 -7.14 1.34 -12.47
N LYS A 8 -7.59 2.32 -13.27
CA LYS A 8 -9.00 2.72 -13.33
C LYS A 8 -9.91 1.55 -13.77
N GLY A 9 -9.50 0.80 -14.79
CA GLY A 9 -10.23 -0.39 -15.23
C GLY A 9 -10.30 -1.49 -14.15
N LEU A 10 -9.18 -1.73 -13.45
CA LEU A 10 -9.14 -2.67 -12.33
C LEU A 10 -10.04 -2.26 -11.17
N LYS A 11 -10.19 -0.95 -10.90
CA LYS A 11 -11.12 -0.42 -9.90
C LYS A 11 -12.57 -0.79 -10.23
N TYR A 12 -13.01 -0.55 -11.47
CA TYR A 12 -14.38 -0.87 -11.89
C TYR A 12 -14.64 -2.37 -11.90
N ARG A 13 -13.67 -3.17 -12.34
CA ARG A 13 -13.78 -4.63 -12.30
C ARG A 13 -13.90 -5.15 -10.87
N LEU A 14 -13.13 -4.59 -9.93
CA LEU A 14 -13.25 -4.93 -8.51
C LEU A 14 -14.63 -4.54 -7.96
N ALA A 15 -15.16 -3.38 -8.35
CA ALA A 15 -16.51 -2.95 -7.94
C ALA A 15 -17.61 -3.88 -8.48
N ALA A 16 -17.41 -4.46 -9.66
CA ALA A 16 -18.28 -5.49 -10.23
C ALA A 16 -18.06 -6.91 -9.63
N GLY A 17 -17.26 -7.04 -8.57
CA GLY A 17 -16.98 -8.31 -7.90
C GLY A 17 -15.95 -9.20 -8.58
N ALA A 18 -15.30 -8.74 -9.66
CA ALA A 18 -14.30 -9.53 -10.37
C ALA A 18 -12.99 -9.60 -9.57
N LYS A 19 -12.30 -10.75 -9.69
CA LYS A 19 -10.99 -10.95 -9.07
C LYS A 19 -9.94 -10.02 -9.69
N VAL A 20 -9.16 -9.35 -8.84
CA VAL A 20 -8.04 -8.50 -9.26
C VAL A 20 -6.81 -9.38 -9.53
N PRO A 21 -6.25 -9.37 -10.75
CA PRO A 21 -5.06 -10.15 -11.08
C PRO A 21 -3.77 -9.50 -10.55
N ASN A 22 -2.71 -10.30 -10.48
CA ASN A 22 -1.34 -9.78 -10.31
C ASN A 22 -0.92 -9.08 -11.60
N VAL A 23 -0.37 -7.88 -11.49
CA VAL A 23 0.06 -7.07 -12.64
C VAL A 23 1.58 -7.08 -12.71
N SER A 24 2.14 -7.40 -13.87
CA SER A 24 3.57 -7.23 -14.13
C SER A 24 3.79 -6.25 -15.26
N ILE A 25 4.50 -5.17 -14.98
CA ILE A 25 4.93 -4.18 -15.96
C ILE A 25 6.36 -4.54 -16.32
N MET A 26 6.56 -4.89 -17.59
CA MET A 26 7.88 -5.09 -18.17
C MET A 26 8.22 -3.85 -18.97
N VAL A 27 9.27 -3.15 -18.55
CA VAL A 27 9.80 -1.96 -19.21
C VAL A 27 11.10 -2.37 -19.90
N PRO A 28 11.35 -1.96 -21.15
CA PRO A 28 12.63 -2.23 -21.81
C PRO A 28 13.78 -1.62 -20.98
N VAL A 29 14.80 -2.44 -20.74
CA VAL A 29 16.03 -2.05 -20.03
C VAL A 29 17.19 -2.22 -20.96
N GLU A 30 17.98 -1.17 -21.10
CA GLU A 30 19.26 -1.25 -21.79
C GLU A 30 20.33 -1.67 -20.78
N LYS A 31 21.00 -2.78 -21.06
CA LYS A 31 22.11 -3.26 -20.25
C LYS A 31 23.39 -2.70 -20.85
N THR A 32 24.04 -1.79 -20.15
CA THR A 32 25.33 -1.24 -20.56
C THR A 32 26.43 -1.90 -19.73
N GLN A 33 27.41 -2.51 -20.39
CA GLN A 33 28.62 -2.96 -19.72
C GLN A 33 29.54 -1.75 -19.57
N ILE A 34 29.85 -1.36 -18.33
CA ILE A 34 30.75 -0.24 -18.06
C ILE A 34 32.07 -0.83 -17.55
N GLN A 35 33.16 -0.63 -18.31
CA GLN A 35 34.49 -0.96 -17.81
C GLN A 35 34.86 0.03 -16.70
N THR A 36 35.04 -0.47 -15.49
CA THR A 36 35.55 0.31 -14.35
C THR A 36 36.99 -0.14 -14.07
N SER A 37 37.81 0.72 -13.46
CA SER A 37 39.21 0.42 -13.06
C SER A 37 39.40 -0.84 -12.21
N ALA A 38 38.33 -1.47 -11.71
CA ALA A 38 38.34 -2.70 -10.91
C ALA A 38 37.72 -3.93 -11.64
N GLY A 39 37.45 -3.85 -12.95
CA GLY A 39 36.93 -4.96 -13.77
C GLY A 39 35.66 -4.64 -14.59
N LEU A 40 35.18 -5.64 -15.34
CA LEU A 40 33.91 -5.56 -16.10
C LEU A 40 32.72 -5.61 -15.15
N LYS A 41 32.04 -4.49 -14.94
CA LYS A 41 30.77 -4.43 -14.20
C LYS A 41 29.62 -4.24 -15.20
N THR A 42 28.68 -5.17 -15.18
CA THR A 42 27.45 -5.06 -15.97
C THR A 42 26.46 -4.20 -15.20
N VAL A 43 26.17 -2.99 -15.70
CA VAL A 43 25.21 -2.08 -15.07
C VAL A 43 23.94 -2.06 -15.92
N SER A 44 22.82 -2.48 -15.35
CA SER A 44 21.51 -2.34 -16.00
C SER A 44 21.04 -0.89 -15.83
N ILE A 45 21.04 -0.13 -16.92
CA ILE A 45 20.50 1.24 -16.91
C ILE A 45 19.01 1.15 -17.22
N ALA A 46 18.22 1.44 -16.20
CA ALA A 46 16.80 1.65 -16.35
C ALA A 46 16.54 2.84 -17.26
N ASN A 47 15.71 2.64 -18.29
CA ASN A 47 15.24 3.74 -19.11
C ASN A 47 14.38 4.70 -18.24
N ARG A 48 14.34 6.01 -18.56
CA ARG A 48 13.64 7.04 -17.75
C ARG A 48 12.19 6.66 -17.42
N VAL A 49 11.58 5.88 -18.29
CA VAL A 49 10.21 5.35 -18.15
C VAL A 49 10.06 4.42 -16.95
N SER A 50 11.01 3.52 -16.65
CA SER A 50 10.86 2.58 -15.52
C SER A 50 10.96 3.32 -14.19
N GLN A 51 11.87 4.30 -14.09
CA GLN A 51 11.99 5.19 -12.93
C GLN A 51 10.74 6.05 -12.77
N ALA A 52 10.17 6.58 -13.85
CA ALA A 52 8.94 7.36 -13.80
C ALA A 52 7.74 6.53 -13.33
N VAL A 53 7.62 5.28 -13.80
CA VAL A 53 6.58 4.34 -13.33
C VAL A 53 6.77 3.99 -11.86
N ALA A 54 8.01 3.76 -11.42
CA ALA A 54 8.31 3.50 -10.01
C ALA A 54 8.00 4.71 -9.12
N ALA A 55 8.41 5.91 -9.52
CA ALA A 55 8.08 7.17 -8.84
C ALA A 55 6.56 7.40 -8.75
N LEU A 56 5.81 7.09 -9.82
CA LEU A 56 4.35 7.14 -9.81
C LEU A 56 3.76 6.17 -8.77
N LEU A 57 4.23 4.91 -8.75
CA LEU A 57 3.74 3.91 -7.79
C LEU A 57 4.05 4.32 -6.34
N ARG A 58 5.22 4.89 -6.08
CA ARG A 58 5.57 5.44 -4.76
C ARG A 58 4.67 6.61 -4.37
N ARG A 59 4.42 7.54 -5.30
CA ARG A 59 3.52 8.69 -5.08
C ARG A 59 2.08 8.24 -4.80
N LEU A 60 1.64 7.13 -5.39
CA LEU A 60 0.33 6.53 -5.14
C LEU A 60 0.29 5.68 -3.86
N GLY A 61 1.43 5.39 -3.21
CA GLY A 61 1.48 4.50 -2.04
C GLY A 61 1.24 3.02 -2.39
N LEU A 62 1.43 2.62 -3.64
CA LEU A 62 1.28 1.24 -4.10
C LEU A 62 2.60 0.49 -3.95
N SER A 63 2.63 -0.53 -3.08
CA SER A 63 3.80 -1.40 -2.96
C SER A 63 3.94 -2.30 -4.18
N TYR A 64 5.16 -2.36 -4.72
CA TYR A 64 5.53 -3.25 -5.81
C TYR A 64 6.76 -4.07 -5.42
N ILE A 65 6.89 -5.23 -6.05
CA ILE A 65 8.00 -6.15 -5.93
C ILE A 65 8.78 -6.07 -7.23
N GLY A 66 10.07 -5.73 -7.15
CA GLY A 66 10.94 -5.63 -8.31
C GLY A 66 11.98 -4.55 -8.15
N ASN A 67 13.01 -4.62 -8.99
CA ASN A 67 14.06 -3.61 -9.04
C ASN A 67 13.82 -2.72 -10.26
N GLU A 68 13.76 -1.42 -9.99
CA GLU A 68 13.51 -0.36 -10.97
C GLU A 68 14.55 -0.36 -12.08
N SER A 69 15.80 -0.67 -11.73
CA SER A 69 16.96 -0.78 -12.62
C SER A 69 16.88 -1.97 -13.58
N TYR A 70 16.13 -3.01 -13.23
CA TYR A 70 15.96 -4.23 -14.03
C TYR A 70 14.62 -4.26 -14.78
N GLY A 71 13.83 -3.17 -14.71
CA GLY A 71 12.66 -2.94 -15.56
C GLY A 71 11.50 -3.93 -15.37
N LYS A 72 11.54 -4.74 -14.32
CA LYS A 72 10.47 -5.67 -13.97
C LYS A 72 9.82 -5.21 -12.68
N ILE A 73 8.61 -4.65 -12.81
CA ILE A 73 7.80 -4.19 -11.69
C ILE A 73 6.59 -5.12 -11.57
N ARG A 74 6.46 -5.81 -10.43
CA ARG A 74 5.32 -6.69 -10.15
C ARG A 74 4.48 -6.09 -9.03
N ILE A 75 3.18 -6.01 -9.24
CA ILE A 75 2.22 -5.52 -8.24
C ILE A 75 1.30 -6.68 -7.90
N ASN A 76 1.20 -6.99 -6.61
CA ASN A 76 0.31 -8.04 -6.12
C ASN A 76 -1.15 -7.57 -6.20
N GLY A 77 -2.05 -8.43 -6.68
CA GLY A 77 -3.49 -8.16 -6.74
C GLY A 77 -4.10 -7.89 -5.36
N VAL A 78 -3.54 -8.48 -4.29
CA VAL A 78 -3.95 -8.19 -2.90
C VAL A 78 -3.64 -6.75 -2.52
N THR A 79 -2.44 -6.25 -2.86
CA THR A 79 -2.05 -4.85 -2.63
C THR A 79 -2.97 -3.91 -3.40
N ILE A 80 -3.24 -4.20 -4.67
CA ILE A 80 -4.14 -3.40 -5.51
C ILE A 80 -5.55 -3.37 -4.91
N ARG A 81 -6.06 -4.52 -4.45
CA ARG A 81 -7.39 -4.60 -3.82
C ARG A 81 -7.46 -3.78 -2.53
N ARG A 82 -6.46 -3.89 -1.65
CA ARG A 82 -6.35 -3.07 -0.43
C ARG A 82 -6.22 -1.57 -0.75
N TRP A 83 -5.59 -1.23 -1.87
CA TRP A 83 -5.45 0.15 -2.29
C TRP A 83 -6.76 0.74 -2.83
N PHE A 84 -7.57 -0.05 -3.55
CA PHE A 84 -8.90 0.38 -3.99
C PHE A 84 -9.94 0.43 -2.87
N GLN A 85 -9.78 -0.42 -1.85
CA GLN A 85 -10.59 -0.45 -0.65
C GLN A 85 -9.68 -0.15 0.55
N PRO A 86 -9.19 1.10 0.68
CA PRO A 86 -8.47 1.47 1.88
C PRO A 86 -9.38 1.14 3.03
N LYS A 87 -8.84 0.46 4.06
CA LYS A 87 -9.60 0.23 5.28
C LYS A 87 -10.09 1.63 5.68
N LEU A 88 -11.41 1.85 5.57
CA LEU A 88 -12.05 2.85 6.38
C LEU A 88 -11.62 2.40 7.77
N GLU A 89 -10.70 3.12 8.37
CA GLU A 89 -10.43 3.03 9.79
C GLU A 89 -11.80 3.26 10.41
N SER A 90 -12.56 2.18 10.58
CA SER A 90 -13.50 2.10 11.66
C SER A 90 -12.64 2.53 12.83
N ARG A 91 -13.01 3.64 13.43
CA ARG A 91 -12.36 4.23 14.60
C ARG A 91 -12.25 3.23 15.78
N PHE A 92 -12.75 2.01 15.58
CA PHE A 92 -12.77 0.82 16.42
C PHE A 92 -11.96 -0.37 15.85
N SER A 93 -11.04 -0.19 14.90
CA SER A 93 -10.05 -1.23 14.62
C SER A 93 -9.07 -1.25 15.78
N GLU A 94 -9.48 -1.93 16.84
CA GLU A 94 -8.76 -2.28 18.04
C GLU A 94 -7.31 -2.63 17.67
N LYS A 95 -6.47 -1.59 17.75
CA LYS A 95 -5.03 -1.73 17.65
C LYS A 95 -4.70 -2.56 18.88
N THR A 96 -4.46 -3.86 18.68
CA THR A 96 -3.84 -4.76 19.64
C THR A 96 -2.39 -4.29 19.82
N VAL A 97 -2.24 -3.06 20.29
CA VAL A 97 -1.06 -2.65 21.03
C VAL A 97 -1.16 -3.50 22.28
N ASN A 98 -0.07 -4.22 22.59
CA ASN A 98 0.15 -4.78 23.92
C ASN A 98 0.14 -3.62 24.92
N LEU A 99 -1.04 -3.16 25.29
CA LEU A 99 -1.24 -2.20 26.36
C LEU A 99 -1.16 -3.04 27.61
N ASN A 100 -0.21 -2.70 28.48
CA ASN A 100 -0.12 -3.27 29.82
C ASN A 100 -1.52 -3.43 30.42
N PRO A 101 -1.82 -4.52 31.14
CA PRO A 101 -3.14 -4.77 31.73
C PRO A 101 -3.60 -3.66 32.68
N SER A 102 -2.72 -2.75 33.10
CA SER A 102 -3.07 -1.54 33.84
C SER A 102 -3.79 -0.47 33.00
N LEU A 103 -3.50 -0.33 31.71
CA LEU A 103 -4.11 0.69 30.84
C LEU A 103 -5.49 0.26 30.32
N THR A 104 -5.71 -1.05 30.14
CA THR A 104 -7.04 -1.61 29.83
C THR A 104 -8.02 -1.40 30.99
N HIS A 105 -7.53 -1.49 32.24
CA HIS A 105 -8.34 -1.21 33.42
C HIS A 105 -8.76 0.28 33.49
N LEU A 106 -7.82 1.21 33.25
CA LEU A 106 -8.11 2.64 33.27
C LEU A 106 -9.09 3.08 32.17
N SER A 107 -8.90 2.60 30.94
CA SER A 107 -9.79 2.92 29.81
C SER A 107 -11.21 2.37 30.00
N SER A 108 -11.37 1.18 30.56
CA SER A 108 -12.68 0.63 30.93
C SER A 108 -13.34 1.40 32.09
N GLY A 109 -12.55 1.93 33.03
CA GLY A 109 -13.02 2.80 34.12
C GLY A 109 -13.52 4.15 33.60
N ILE A 110 -12.76 4.79 32.72
CA ILE A 110 -13.13 6.06 32.07
C ILE A 110 -14.40 5.89 31.24
N SER A 111 -14.52 4.79 30.48
CA SER A 111 -15.72 4.51 29.68
C SER A 111 -16.97 4.34 30.54
N ARG A 112 -16.86 3.63 31.67
CA ARG A 112 -17.96 3.48 32.64
C ARG A 112 -18.34 4.80 33.30
N GLN A 113 -17.36 5.63 33.65
CA GLN A 113 -17.59 6.95 34.23
C GLN A 113 -18.29 7.90 33.25
N GLN A 114 -17.86 7.93 31.99
CA GLN A 114 -18.52 8.72 30.94
C GLN A 114 -19.96 8.26 30.71
N LEU A 115 -20.22 6.95 30.74
CA LEU A 115 -21.56 6.40 30.57
C LEU A 115 -22.48 6.80 31.74
N LYS A 116 -21.97 6.75 32.98
CA LYS A 116 -22.70 7.22 34.17
C LYS A 116 -22.99 8.72 34.14
N ILE A 117 -22.07 9.55 33.64
CA ILE A 117 -22.30 10.99 33.44
C ILE A 117 -23.37 11.22 32.37
N ARG A 118 -23.36 10.47 31.26
CA ARG A 118 -24.38 10.61 30.21
C ARG A 118 -25.77 10.21 30.70
N THR A 119 -25.87 9.13 31.46
CA THR A 119 -27.16 8.67 31.99
C THR A 119 -27.65 9.50 33.18
N SER A 120 -26.77 10.16 33.94
CA SER A 120 -27.20 11.05 35.03
C SER A 120 -27.94 12.30 34.56
N TYR A 121 -27.75 12.74 33.32
CA TYR A 121 -28.48 13.86 32.71
C TYR A 121 -29.83 13.46 32.09
N LEU A 122 -30.16 12.16 32.08
CA LEU A 122 -31.42 11.63 31.51
C LEU A 122 -32.44 11.23 32.58
N SER A 123 -32.13 11.51 33.86
CA SER A 123 -32.98 11.21 35.02
C SER A 123 -33.51 12.51 35.65
N LEU A 124 -34.18 13.35 34.87
CA LEU A 124 -34.97 14.48 35.36
C LEU A 124 -36.40 14.39 34.84
#